data_AF-I3CEM4-F1
#
_entry.id   AF-I3CEM4-F1
#
_cell.length_a   1.000
_cell.length_b   1.000
_cell.length_c   1.000
_cell.angle_alpha   90.00
_cell.angle_beta   90.00
_cell.angle_gamma   90.00
#
_symmetry.space_group_name_H-M   'P 1'
#
loop_
_entity.id
_entity.type
_entity.pdbx_description
1 polymer ?
#
loop_
_entity_poly.entity_id
_entity_poly.type
_entity_poly.pdbx_seq_one_letter_code
_entity_poly.pdbx_strand_id
1 'polypeptide(L)' 'MTFYQQVNKPIVFIDESGFAHNMPRRHGYAPIGKLCWGSHRWNAKGRTNAIGALLNSFWGD' A
#
# COMPACT_ATOMS: atom_id res chain seq x y z
N MET A 1 -15.42 18.53 13.18
CA MET A 1 -14.71 18.99 11.97
C MET A 1 -13.29 19.33 12.40
N THR A 2 -12.29 18.58 11.96
CA THR A 2 -10.89 18.77 12.39
C THR A 2 -10.31 20.08 11.83
N PHE A 3 -9.33 20.69 12.51
CA PHE A 3 -8.74 21.99 12.16
C PHE A 3 -8.30 22.10 10.69
N TYR A 4 -7.80 21.00 10.11
CA TYR A 4 -7.40 20.91 8.70
C TYR A 4 -8.55 21.09 7.71
N GLN A 5 -9.80 20.84 8.10
CA GLN A 5 -10.98 21.08 7.26
C GLN A 5 -11.43 22.55 7.29
N GLN A 6 -11.03 23.31 8.32
CA GLN A 6 -11.32 24.75 8.45
C GLN A 6 -10.31 25.61 7.69
N VAL A 7 -9.10 25.10 7.54
CA VAL A 7 -8.03 25.72 6.75
C VAL A 7 -8.25 25.28 5.31
N ASN A 8 -8.77 26.17 4.46
CA ASN A 8 -9.02 25.95 3.02
C ASN A 8 -7.70 25.82 2.23
N LYS A 9 -6.90 24.80 2.57
CA LYS A 9 -5.65 24.46 1.90
C LYS A 9 -5.83 23.15 1.14
N PRO A 10 -5.17 23.01 -0.02
CA PRO A 10 -5.16 21.75 -0.74
C PRO A 10 -4.63 20.62 0.14
N ILE A 11 -5.34 19.50 0.17
CA ILE A 11 -4.92 18.28 0.86
C ILE A 11 -4.16 17.40 -0.12
N VAL A 12 -2.96 16.97 0.27
CA VAL A 12 -2.14 16.01 -0.47
C VAL A 12 -2.09 14.71 0.30
N PHE A 13 -2.58 13.63 -0.30
CA PHE A 13 -2.47 12.28 0.23
C PHE A 13 -1.16 11.66 -0.25
N ILE A 14 -0.35 11.13 0.67
CA ILE A 14 0.94 10.49 0.34
C ILE A 14 0.91 9.07 0.84
N ASP A 15 1.41 8.13 0.02
CA ASP A 15 1.56 6.73 0.40
C ASP A 15 2.80 6.10 -0.24
N GLU A 16 3.30 5.03 0.37
CA GLU A 16 4.39 4.20 -0.13
C GLU A 16 3.92 2.77 -0.39
N SER A 17 4.21 2.24 -1.58
CA SER A 17 3.91 0.86 -1.93
C SER A 17 5.13 0.14 -2.50
N GLY A 18 5.41 -1.05 -1.96
CA GLY A 18 6.49 -1.91 -2.44
C GLY A 18 6.01 -2.91 -3.49
N PHE A 19 6.56 -2.88 -4.69
CA PHE A 19 6.25 -3.77 -5.81
C PHE A 19 7.32 -4.86 -5.94
N ALA A 20 6.93 -6.13 -5.82
CA ALA A 20 7.89 -7.23 -5.97
C ALA A 20 8.22 -7.48 -7.45
N HIS A 21 9.50 -7.70 -7.77
CA HIS A 21 9.96 -7.98 -9.13
C HIS A 21 9.43 -9.32 -9.66
N ASN A 22 9.27 -10.29 -8.77
CA ASN A 22 8.70 -11.59 -9.08
C ASN A 22 7.92 -12.10 -7.86
N MET A 23 6.66 -12.49 -8.04
CA MET A 23 5.83 -13.05 -6.98
C MET A 23 5.07 -14.28 -7.49
N PRO A 24 5.76 -15.39 -7.82
CA PRO A 24 5.11 -16.57 -8.34
C PRO A 24 4.65 -17.44 -7.17
N ARG A 25 3.57 -17.04 -6.50
CA ARG A 25 2.86 -17.94 -5.57
C ARG A 25 1.37 -17.87 -5.83
N ARG A 26 0.88 -18.83 -6.61
CA ARG A 26 -0.57 -18.96 -6.89
C ARG A 26 -1.35 -19.47 -5.68
N HIS A 27 -0.69 -20.14 -4.74
CA HIS A 27 -1.31 -20.72 -3.55
C HIS A 27 -0.33 -20.67 -2.36
N GLY A 28 -0.85 -20.60 -1.14
CA GLY A 28 -0.09 -20.83 0.07
C GLY A 28 0.07 -22.34 0.33
N TYR A 29 1.22 -22.75 0.87
CA TYR A 29 1.50 -24.16 1.21
C TYR A 29 1.52 -24.34 2.72
N ALA A 30 0.89 -25.40 3.21
CA ALA A 30 0.92 -25.82 4.61
C ALA A 30 0.88 -27.35 4.71
N PRO A 31 1.41 -27.93 5.80
CA PRO A 31 1.21 -29.35 6.09
C PRO A 31 -0.29 -29.70 6.18
N ILE A 32 -0.64 -30.93 5.81
CA ILE A 32 -2.02 -31.42 5.86
C ILE A 32 -2.56 -31.27 7.29
N GLY A 33 -3.75 -30.67 7.42
CA GLY A 33 -4.39 -30.40 8.71
C GLY A 33 -3.86 -29.16 9.45
N LYS A 34 -3.00 -28.34 8.83
CA LYS A 34 -2.51 -27.07 9.40
C LYS A 34 -2.99 -25.88 8.59
N LEU A 35 -3.25 -24.77 9.29
CA LEU A 35 -3.54 -23.48 8.67
C LEU A 35 -2.33 -22.98 7.89
N CYS A 36 -2.59 -22.43 6.71
CA CYS A 36 -1.58 -21.76 5.91
C CYS A 36 -1.39 -20.32 6.41
N TRP A 37 -0.32 -20.09 7.16
CA TRP A 37 0.05 -18.74 7.60
C TRP A 37 0.85 -18.02 6.53
N GLY A 38 0.39 -16.83 6.14
CA GLY A 38 1.14 -15.94 5.26
C GLY A 38 2.31 -15.28 6.00
N SER A 39 3.52 -15.85 5.89
CA SER A 39 4.74 -15.17 6.34
C SER A 39 5.12 -14.10 5.32
N HIS A 40 4.99 -12.83 5.70
CA HIS A 40 5.37 -11.69 4.86
C HIS A 40 6.71 -11.13 5.33
N ARG A 41 7.68 -11.06 4.42
CA ARG A 41 8.94 -10.33 4.63
C ARG A 41 8.86 -9.01 3.88
N TRP A 42 8.26 -8.01 4.51
CA TRP A 42 8.02 -6.69 3.92
C TRP A 42 9.29 -6.03 3.36
N ASN A 43 10.44 -6.26 4.02
CA ASN A 43 11.76 -5.78 3.62
C ASN A 43 12.59 -6.81 2.83
N ALA A 44 11.96 -7.80 2.18
CA ALA A 44 12.70 -8.73 1.34
C ALA A 44 13.34 -8.00 0.15
N LYS A 45 14.57 -8.39 -0.21
CA LYS A 45 15.24 -7.96 -1.44
C LYS A 45 14.39 -8.35 -2.68
N GLY A 46 14.52 -7.61 -3.78
CA GLY A 46 13.76 -7.85 -5.00
C GLY A 46 12.38 -7.18 -5.02
N ARG A 47 12.25 -6.04 -4.34
CA ARG A 47 11.10 -5.13 -4.42
C ARG A 47 11.58 -3.74 -4.81
N THR A 48 10.77 -3.02 -5.58
CA THR A 48 10.94 -1.59 -5.85
C THR A 48 9.81 -0.85 -5.15
N ASN A 49 10.16 0.12 -4.30
CA ASN A 49 9.17 0.97 -3.66
C ASN A 49 8.85 2.16 -4.55
N ALA A 50 7.56 2.48 -4.66
CA ALA A 50 7.08 3.71 -5.27
C ALA A 50 6.40 4.56 -4.19
N ILE A 51 6.71 5.85 -4.19
CA ILE A 51 6.03 6.84 -3.35
C ILE A 51 5.15 7.68 -4.26
N GLY A 52 3.86 7.72 -3.94
CA GLY A 52 2.87 8.47 -4.70
C GLY A 52 2.29 9.61 -3.86
N ALA A 53 1.95 10.71 -4.53
CA ALA A 53 1.20 11.81 -3.96
C ALA A 53 -0.03 12.09 -4.82
N LEU A 54 -1.21 12.15 -4.18
CA LEU A 54 -2.46 12.54 -4.80
C LEU A 54 -2.90 13.88 -4.24
N LEU A 55 -2.91 14.90 -5.09
CA LEU A 55 -3.55 16.16 -4.78
C LEU A 55 -5.06 15.98 -4.92
N ASN A 56 -5.80 16.22 -3.84
CA ASN A 56 -7.25 16.25 -3.93
C ASN A 56 -7.71 17.55 -4.58
N SER A 57 -7.68 17.58 -5.91
CA SER A 57 -8.40 18.59 -6.68
C SER A 57 -9.89 18.26 -6.57
N PHE A 58 -10.68 19.13 -5.95
CA PHE A 58 -12.12 19.07 -6.11
C PHE A 58 -12.42 19.16 -7.61
N TRP A 59 -12.85 18.05 -8.24
CA TRP A 59 -13.44 18.09 -9.56
C TRP A 59 -14.81 18.76 -9.40
N GLY A 60 -14.89 20.03 -9.79
CA GLY A 60 -16.08 20.86 -9.62
C GLY A 60 -15.90 22.20 -10.32
N ASP A 61 -15.98 22.15 -11.65
CA ASP A 61 -16.89 23.05 -12.38
C ASP A 61 -18.27 22.37 -12.42
#